data_AF-A0A968FR97-F1
#
_entry.id   AF-A0A968FR97-F1
#
_cell.length_a   1.000
_cell.length_b   1.000
_cell.length_c   1.000
_cell.angle_alpha   90.00
_cell.angle_beta   90.00
_cell.angle_gamma   90.00
#
_symmetry.space_group_name_H-M   'P 1'
#
loop_
_entity.id
_entity.type
_entity.pdbx_description
1 polymer ?
#
loop_
_entity_poly.entity_id
_entity_poly.type
_entity_poly.pdbx_seq_one_letter_code
_entity_poly.pdbx_strand_id
1 'polypeptide(L)'
;AGAPLQTFAESRDRATPPIPLFPGNGRVRRDVHMDRGFECIDCHSQSDIMGDGNLYSKAYEAVEIRCETCHGTAESYPTVAQITDPKDRVLRLSRHYKGTTPSVGDWMVVSSHNRKLTNVKVEQDKIVVLGKRSGRKYETPLVRHSRQVHSLPGHRQRLGCTACHAQWVPRCTGCHMTLNQSRSPGESGNDTAWNPFRYSMTPVTPALMVGPRGKIVPMLDPPERGVTALDERGQAIAVLSRTGESRGRYREWEYTNPHGYSGSNLAYALNPHSVGKARSCASCHLSPRTLGMGEGDLKLGRKPSGQNDEMRPLNRSDAVQRKSEFGPDAKITARGETLAGTSQPGARPFNQEEAHRILKVGNCIPCHDRYDDPIYRNMDKSYAFEAKVQHRKRRNKILRKR
;
A
#
# COMPACT_ATOMS: atom_id res chain seq x y z
N ALA A 1 -33.45 -13.48 72.25
CA ALA A 1 -33.30 -13.53 70.79
C ALA A 1 -32.13 -12.62 70.40
N GLY A 2 -30.92 -13.18 70.36
CA GLY A 2 -29.71 -12.50 69.88
C GLY A 2 -29.23 -13.26 68.64
N ALA A 3 -29.30 -12.62 67.48
CA ALA A 3 -28.79 -13.17 66.24
C ALA A 3 -27.28 -12.84 66.11
N PRO A 4 -26.45 -13.77 65.61
CA PRO A 4 -25.00 -13.67 65.71
C PRO A 4 -24.38 -12.85 64.58
N LEU A 5 -23.25 -12.21 64.92
CA LEU A 5 -22.32 -11.55 64.00
C LEU A 5 -21.78 -12.55 62.97
N GLN A 6 -22.00 -12.28 61.69
CA GLN A 6 -21.31 -12.94 60.59
C GLN A 6 -20.11 -12.09 60.13
N THR A 7 -18.96 -12.72 60.15
CA THR A 7 -17.65 -12.27 59.68
C THR A 7 -17.69 -11.89 58.20
N PHE A 8 -17.15 -10.70 57.86
CA PHE A 8 -16.86 -10.30 56.49
C PHE A 8 -15.83 -11.26 55.88
N ALA A 9 -16.30 -12.09 54.94
CA ALA A 9 -15.41 -12.81 54.04
C ALA A 9 -14.80 -11.82 53.04
N GLU A 10 -13.48 -11.86 52.89
CA GLU A 10 -12.69 -11.07 51.96
C GLU A 10 -13.28 -11.13 50.54
N SER A 11 -13.76 -9.99 50.05
CA SER A 11 -14.00 -9.82 48.63
C SER A 11 -12.65 -9.83 47.94
N ARG A 12 -12.30 -10.96 47.31
CA ARG A 12 -11.19 -11.03 46.37
C ARG A 12 -11.34 -9.89 45.38
N ASP A 13 -10.43 -8.92 45.47
CA ASP A 13 -10.24 -7.88 44.48
C ASP A 13 -10.25 -8.53 43.10
N ARG A 14 -11.29 -8.22 42.31
CA ARG A 14 -11.23 -8.40 40.86
C ARG A 14 -10.19 -7.40 40.39
N ALA A 15 -8.93 -7.84 40.37
CA ALA A 15 -7.83 -7.13 39.75
C ALA A 15 -8.30 -6.64 38.38
N THR A 16 -8.40 -5.32 38.23
CA THR A 16 -8.57 -4.68 36.94
C THR A 16 -7.49 -5.26 36.02
N PRO A 17 -7.84 -5.84 34.86
CA PRO A 17 -6.82 -6.44 34.00
C PRO A 17 -5.79 -5.36 33.67
N PRO A 18 -4.49 -5.69 33.70
CA PRO A 18 -3.45 -4.73 33.37
C PRO A 18 -3.75 -4.16 31.99
N ILE A 19 -3.78 -2.83 31.88
CA ILE A 19 -3.84 -2.15 30.58
C ILE A 19 -2.68 -2.71 29.76
N PRO A 20 -2.91 -3.37 28.62
CA PRO A 20 -1.84 -3.95 27.84
C PRO A 20 -0.85 -2.84 27.46
N LEU A 21 0.37 -2.94 27.98
CA LEU A 21 1.46 -1.99 27.67
C LEU A 21 1.89 -2.05 26.19
N PHE A 22 1.38 -3.04 25.45
CA PHE A 22 1.54 -3.17 24.01
C PHE A 22 0.16 -3.18 23.35
N PRO A 23 -0.10 -2.31 22.35
CA PRO A 23 -1.32 -2.38 21.58
C PRO A 23 -1.39 -3.77 20.93
N GLY A 24 -2.40 -4.56 21.30
CA GLY A 24 -2.60 -5.89 20.72
C GLY A 24 -2.69 -5.84 19.19
N ASN A 25 -2.52 -6.99 18.53
CA ASN A 25 -2.71 -7.12 17.10
C ASN A 25 -4.17 -6.79 16.74
N GLY A 26 -4.45 -5.54 16.38
CA GLY A 26 -5.78 -5.09 16.03
C GLY A 26 -6.39 -5.90 14.89
N ARG A 27 -7.72 -6.02 14.86
CA ARG A 27 -8.41 -6.62 13.70
C ARG A 27 -8.14 -5.76 12.47
N VAL A 28 -7.54 -6.38 11.46
CA VAL A 28 -7.30 -5.77 10.16
C VAL A 28 -8.64 -5.28 9.58
N ARG A 29 -8.69 -4.02 9.12
CA ARG A 29 -9.88 -3.51 8.43
C ARG A 29 -10.08 -4.27 7.13
N ARG A 30 -11.27 -4.83 6.94
CA ARG A 30 -11.66 -5.51 5.72
C ARG A 30 -11.80 -4.51 4.57
N ASP A 31 -11.61 -5.02 3.37
CA ASP A 31 -11.88 -4.31 2.14
C ASP A 31 -13.39 -4.03 2.01
N VAL A 32 -13.75 -2.83 1.54
CA VAL A 32 -15.16 -2.42 1.39
C VAL A 32 -15.97 -3.28 0.42
N HIS A 33 -15.32 -3.97 -0.53
CA HIS A 33 -15.98 -4.94 -1.41
C HIS A 33 -16.29 -6.22 -0.62
N MET A 34 -15.34 -6.72 0.16
CA MET A 34 -15.54 -7.89 1.01
C MET A 34 -16.63 -7.62 2.07
N ASP A 35 -16.64 -6.43 2.67
CA ASP A 35 -17.67 -6.02 3.63
C ASP A 35 -19.07 -5.92 2.98
N ARG A 36 -19.15 -5.62 1.67
CA ARG A 36 -20.40 -5.66 0.91
C ARG A 36 -20.85 -7.09 0.56
N GLY A 37 -19.96 -8.07 0.69
CA GLY A 37 -20.23 -9.48 0.41
C GLY A 37 -19.64 -9.98 -0.90
N PHE A 38 -18.62 -9.31 -1.44
CA PHE A 38 -17.83 -9.84 -2.55
C PHE A 38 -16.94 -10.98 -2.06
N GLU A 39 -16.73 -11.94 -2.96
CA GLU A 39 -15.76 -13.02 -2.82
C GLU A 39 -14.60 -12.83 -3.77
N CYS A 40 -13.51 -13.57 -3.55
CA CYS A 40 -12.31 -13.49 -4.39
C CYS A 40 -12.65 -13.63 -5.88
N ILE A 41 -13.54 -14.57 -6.21
CA ILE A 41 -13.93 -14.86 -7.59
C ILE A 41 -14.75 -13.74 -8.24
N ASP A 42 -15.37 -12.84 -7.46
CA ASP A 42 -16.17 -11.75 -8.04
C ASP A 42 -15.28 -10.72 -8.74
N CYS A 43 -14.04 -10.58 -8.28
CA CYS A 43 -13.00 -9.76 -8.88
C CYS A 43 -11.97 -10.57 -9.66
N HIS A 44 -11.62 -11.80 -9.27
CA HIS A 44 -10.63 -12.58 -10.03
C HIS A 44 -11.31 -13.36 -11.17
N SER A 45 -10.92 -13.04 -12.40
CA SER A 45 -11.43 -13.72 -13.59
C SER A 45 -10.77 -15.10 -13.77
N GLN A 46 -11.35 -15.94 -14.63
CA GLN A 46 -10.69 -17.19 -15.05
C GLN A 46 -9.28 -16.93 -15.59
N SER A 47 -9.13 -15.84 -16.35
CA SER A 47 -7.87 -15.45 -16.98
C SER A 47 -6.83 -14.95 -15.97
N ASP A 48 -7.27 -14.31 -14.89
CA ASP A 48 -6.36 -13.89 -13.81
C ASP A 48 -5.84 -15.08 -13.00
N ILE A 49 -6.65 -16.13 -12.83
CA ILE A 49 -6.30 -17.29 -11.98
C ILE A 49 -5.58 -18.37 -12.78
N MET A 50 -6.11 -18.73 -13.95
CA MET A 50 -5.61 -19.83 -14.77
C MET A 50 -4.60 -19.37 -15.84
N GLY A 51 -4.39 -18.06 -15.96
CA GLY A 51 -3.62 -17.45 -17.03
C GLY A 51 -4.45 -17.22 -18.29
N ASP A 52 -3.88 -16.45 -19.21
CA ASP A 52 -4.51 -16.11 -20.48
C ASP A 52 -3.66 -16.46 -21.71
N GLY A 53 -2.64 -17.28 -21.50
CA GLY A 53 -1.72 -17.73 -22.55
C GLY A 53 -0.63 -16.73 -22.92
N ASN A 54 -0.60 -15.54 -22.31
CA ASN A 54 0.48 -14.58 -22.52
C ASN A 54 1.60 -14.75 -21.50
N LEU A 55 2.83 -14.50 -21.93
CA LEU A 55 3.98 -14.41 -21.05
C LEU A 55 4.17 -12.97 -20.60
N TYR A 56 4.11 -12.76 -19.28
CA TYR A 56 4.34 -11.46 -18.66
C TYR A 56 5.72 -11.45 -18.00
N SER A 57 6.44 -10.34 -18.13
CA SER A 57 7.74 -10.19 -17.47
C SER A 57 7.58 -9.96 -15.97
N LYS A 58 6.45 -9.37 -15.54
CA LYS A 58 6.13 -9.08 -14.15
C LYS A 58 4.66 -9.37 -13.83
N ALA A 59 4.39 -9.85 -12.62
CA ALA A 59 3.05 -10.22 -12.18
C ALA A 59 2.01 -9.08 -12.30
N TYR A 60 2.40 -7.83 -12.09
CA TYR A 60 1.48 -6.69 -12.19
C TYR A 60 1.00 -6.41 -13.63
N GLU A 61 1.70 -6.93 -14.64
CA GLU A 61 1.33 -6.80 -16.06
C GLU A 61 0.20 -7.76 -16.44
N ALA A 62 0.09 -8.89 -15.71
CA ALA A 62 -0.97 -9.87 -15.90
C ALA A 62 -2.33 -9.40 -15.33
N VAL A 63 -2.33 -8.42 -14.43
CA VAL A 63 -3.54 -7.95 -13.73
C VAL A 63 -4.45 -7.19 -14.69
N GLU A 64 -5.54 -7.84 -15.07
CA GLU A 64 -6.50 -7.32 -16.03
C GLU A 64 -7.47 -6.30 -15.43
N ILE A 65 -7.92 -6.54 -14.19
CA ILE A 65 -8.99 -5.75 -13.55
C ILE A 65 -8.40 -4.59 -12.76
N ARG A 66 -8.97 -3.41 -12.97
CA ARG A 66 -8.53 -2.15 -12.36
C ARG A 66 -9.70 -1.45 -11.69
N CYS A 67 -9.42 -0.47 -10.84
CA CYS A 67 -10.46 0.33 -10.19
C CYS A 67 -11.34 1.02 -11.24
N GLU A 68 -10.70 1.58 -12.27
CA GLU A 68 -11.35 2.30 -13.36
C GLU A 68 -12.18 1.38 -14.27
N THR A 69 -11.92 0.06 -14.25
CA THR A 69 -12.69 -0.93 -15.02
C THR A 69 -14.16 -0.90 -14.65
N CYS A 70 -14.50 -0.87 -13.36
CA CYS A 70 -15.89 -0.85 -12.90
C CYS A 70 -16.35 0.55 -12.50
N HIS A 71 -15.46 1.36 -11.88
CA HIS A 71 -15.84 2.66 -11.34
C HIS A 71 -15.67 3.83 -12.32
N GLY A 72 -14.98 3.62 -13.44
CA GLY A 72 -14.59 4.67 -14.37
C GLY A 72 -13.53 5.62 -13.79
N THR A 73 -13.39 6.78 -14.43
CA THR A 73 -12.53 7.88 -13.98
C THR A 73 -13.38 9.11 -13.65
N ALA A 74 -12.74 10.21 -13.25
CA ALA A 74 -13.45 11.46 -13.08
C ALA A 74 -13.95 12.02 -14.43
N GLU A 75 -13.34 11.61 -15.54
CA GLU A 75 -13.57 12.10 -16.90
C GLU A 75 -14.36 11.13 -17.79
N SER A 76 -14.29 9.83 -17.54
CA SER A 76 -14.86 8.79 -18.40
C SER A 76 -15.64 7.75 -17.58
N TYR A 77 -16.72 7.23 -18.18
CA TYR A 77 -17.38 6.02 -17.68
C TYR A 77 -16.55 4.76 -18.01
N PRO A 78 -16.85 3.62 -17.37
CA PRO A 78 -16.35 2.31 -17.79
C PRO A 78 -16.56 2.04 -19.28
N THR A 79 -15.57 1.42 -19.91
CA THR A 79 -15.72 0.91 -21.28
C THR A 79 -16.68 -0.27 -21.28
N VAL A 80 -17.60 -0.33 -22.23
CA VAL A 80 -18.58 -1.40 -22.37
C VAL A 80 -18.64 -1.92 -23.80
N ALA A 81 -18.99 -3.19 -23.97
CA ALA A 81 -19.20 -3.82 -25.27
C ALA A 81 -20.37 -4.81 -25.22
N GLN A 82 -21.14 -4.86 -26.30
CA GLN A 82 -22.30 -5.73 -26.39
C GLN A 82 -21.91 -7.20 -26.66
N ILE A 83 -22.68 -8.13 -26.12
CA ILE A 83 -22.61 -9.55 -26.51
C ILE A 83 -23.34 -9.70 -27.85
N THR A 84 -22.59 -9.94 -28.92
CA THR A 84 -23.15 -10.11 -30.28
C THR A 84 -23.11 -11.56 -30.76
N ASP A 85 -22.19 -12.37 -30.22
CA ASP A 85 -22.02 -13.78 -30.58
C ASP A 85 -22.70 -14.71 -29.54
N PRO A 86 -23.63 -15.59 -29.94
CA PRO A 86 -24.18 -16.64 -29.07
C PRO A 86 -23.13 -17.58 -28.47
N LYS A 87 -21.92 -17.63 -29.02
CA LYS A 87 -20.77 -18.41 -28.53
C LYS A 87 -19.79 -17.59 -27.67
N ASP A 88 -20.10 -16.33 -27.34
CA ASP A 88 -19.25 -15.47 -26.52
C ASP A 88 -18.92 -16.14 -25.16
N ARG A 89 -17.66 -16.02 -24.73
CA ARG A 89 -17.16 -16.58 -23.45
C ARG A 89 -18.01 -16.15 -22.26
N VAL A 90 -18.62 -14.97 -22.30
CA VAL A 90 -19.45 -14.44 -21.21
C VAL A 90 -20.63 -15.37 -20.97
N LEU A 91 -21.30 -15.82 -22.03
CA LEU A 91 -22.45 -16.72 -21.95
C LEU A 91 -22.03 -18.11 -21.46
N ARG A 92 -20.89 -18.63 -21.93
CA ARG A 92 -20.38 -19.94 -21.48
C ARG A 92 -19.99 -19.95 -20.00
N LEU A 93 -19.26 -18.93 -19.54
CA LEU A 93 -18.73 -18.88 -18.17
C LEU A 93 -19.81 -18.55 -17.14
N SER A 94 -20.77 -17.70 -17.49
CA SER A 94 -21.83 -17.26 -16.57
C SER A 94 -22.89 -18.32 -16.25
N ARG A 95 -22.97 -19.42 -17.03
CA ARG A 95 -23.88 -20.56 -16.74
C ARG A 95 -23.68 -21.20 -15.37
N HIS A 96 -22.48 -21.05 -14.80
CA HIS A 96 -22.14 -21.58 -13.48
C HIS A 96 -22.36 -20.56 -12.36
N TYR A 97 -22.82 -19.35 -12.67
CA TYR A 97 -23.09 -18.31 -11.69
C TYR A 97 -24.52 -18.45 -11.16
N LYS A 98 -24.75 -17.99 -9.93
CA LYS A 98 -26.12 -17.85 -9.41
C LYS A 98 -26.73 -16.52 -9.88
N GLY A 99 -28.05 -16.50 -10.04
CA GLY A 99 -28.82 -15.31 -10.42
C GLY A 99 -29.00 -15.15 -11.93
N THR A 100 -29.40 -13.96 -12.36
CA THR A 100 -29.68 -13.66 -13.77
C THR A 100 -28.39 -13.66 -14.59
N THR A 101 -28.27 -14.60 -15.52
CA THR A 101 -27.11 -14.70 -16.41
C THR A 101 -27.19 -13.69 -17.57
N PRO A 102 -26.06 -13.18 -18.07
CA PRO A 102 -26.02 -12.38 -19.28
C PRO A 102 -26.62 -13.10 -20.50
N SER A 103 -27.16 -12.34 -21.44
CA SER A 103 -27.72 -12.82 -22.72
C SER A 103 -27.16 -12.04 -23.91
N VAL A 104 -27.31 -12.59 -25.12
CA VAL A 104 -26.99 -11.84 -26.36
C VAL A 104 -27.77 -10.52 -26.34
N GLY A 105 -27.09 -9.41 -26.66
CA GLY A 105 -27.63 -8.06 -26.56
C GLY A 105 -27.28 -7.31 -25.27
N ASP A 106 -26.86 -8.01 -24.20
CA ASP A 106 -26.40 -7.35 -22.97
C ASP A 106 -25.09 -6.59 -23.20
N TRP A 107 -24.95 -5.44 -22.54
CA TRP A 107 -23.72 -4.63 -22.53
C TRP A 107 -22.86 -4.99 -21.33
N MET A 108 -21.66 -5.50 -21.59
CA MET A 108 -20.73 -5.96 -20.56
C MET A 108 -19.59 -4.96 -20.39
N VAL A 109 -19.14 -4.75 -19.14
CA VAL A 109 -17.94 -3.95 -18.87
C VAL A 109 -16.71 -4.63 -19.46
N VAL A 110 -15.82 -3.85 -20.06
CA VAL A 110 -14.59 -4.31 -20.70
C VAL A 110 -13.39 -3.96 -19.82
N SER A 111 -12.53 -4.95 -19.64
CA SER A 111 -11.32 -4.85 -18.83
C SER A 111 -10.16 -4.12 -19.52
N SER A 112 -9.05 -3.95 -18.81
CA SER A 112 -7.85 -3.35 -19.39
C SER A 112 -7.14 -4.21 -20.43
N HIS A 113 -7.45 -5.51 -20.52
CA HIS A 113 -6.94 -6.42 -21.55
C HIS A 113 -7.98 -6.63 -22.68
N ASN A 114 -8.93 -5.71 -22.81
CA ASN A 114 -9.96 -5.70 -23.84
C ASN A 114 -10.87 -6.96 -23.83
N ARG A 115 -11.20 -7.47 -22.65
CA ARG A 115 -12.13 -8.61 -22.49
C ARG A 115 -13.37 -8.18 -21.73
N LYS A 116 -14.53 -8.67 -22.18
CA LYS A 116 -15.79 -8.51 -21.44
C LYS A 116 -15.70 -9.24 -20.10
N LEU A 117 -15.97 -8.53 -19.01
CA LEU A 117 -16.18 -9.13 -17.71
C LEU A 117 -17.46 -9.98 -17.76
N THR A 118 -17.42 -11.12 -17.10
CA THR A 118 -18.49 -12.12 -17.21
C THR A 118 -19.64 -11.89 -16.23
N ASN A 119 -19.43 -11.00 -15.26
CA ASN A 119 -20.36 -10.72 -14.16
C ASN A 119 -20.59 -9.23 -13.93
N VAL A 120 -20.12 -8.35 -14.82
CA VAL A 120 -20.31 -6.90 -14.68
C VAL A 120 -20.97 -6.36 -15.94
N LYS A 121 -22.21 -5.87 -15.81
CA LYS A 121 -23.02 -5.44 -16.96
C LYS A 121 -23.69 -4.09 -16.74
N VAL A 122 -24.14 -3.49 -17.83
CA VAL A 122 -25.07 -2.36 -17.79
C VAL A 122 -26.48 -2.91 -17.58
N GLU A 123 -27.15 -2.44 -16.55
CA GLU A 123 -28.55 -2.76 -16.25
C GLU A 123 -29.25 -1.46 -15.84
N GLN A 124 -30.30 -1.06 -16.55
CA GLN A 124 -31.04 0.18 -16.28
C GLN A 124 -30.12 1.41 -16.16
N ASP A 125 -29.23 1.60 -17.13
CA ASP A 125 -28.22 2.68 -17.19
C ASP A 125 -27.22 2.70 -16.02
N LYS A 126 -27.13 1.62 -15.24
CA LYS A 126 -26.19 1.45 -14.13
C LYS A 126 -25.19 0.34 -14.40
N ILE A 127 -23.99 0.49 -13.86
CA ILE A 127 -23.00 -0.58 -13.84
C ILE A 127 -23.29 -1.48 -12.64
N VAL A 128 -23.63 -2.74 -12.90
CA VAL A 128 -24.02 -3.71 -11.88
C VAL A 128 -23.07 -4.90 -11.91
N VAL A 129 -22.51 -5.22 -10.74
CA VAL A 129 -21.76 -6.45 -10.51
C VAL A 129 -22.70 -7.53 -9.98
N LEU A 130 -22.70 -8.69 -10.61
CA LEU A 130 -23.31 -9.92 -10.12
C LEU A 130 -22.26 -10.69 -9.30
N GLY A 131 -22.56 -10.98 -8.05
CA GLY A 131 -21.78 -11.91 -7.24
C GLY A 131 -21.93 -13.33 -7.80
N LYS A 132 -20.85 -13.92 -8.29
CA LYS A 132 -20.86 -15.16 -9.07
C LYS A 132 -21.44 -16.33 -8.29
N ARG A 133 -21.05 -16.47 -7.01
CA ARG A 133 -21.56 -17.53 -6.13
C ARG A 133 -22.83 -17.14 -5.37
N SER A 134 -22.95 -15.87 -4.99
CA SER A 134 -24.05 -15.38 -4.14
C SER A 134 -25.31 -15.05 -4.92
N GLY A 135 -25.20 -14.71 -6.20
CA GLY A 135 -26.30 -14.21 -7.04
C GLY A 135 -26.77 -12.80 -6.68
N ARG A 136 -26.11 -12.13 -5.72
CA ARG A 136 -26.44 -10.77 -5.31
C ARG A 136 -25.99 -9.78 -6.37
N LYS A 137 -26.82 -8.76 -6.62
CA LYS A 137 -26.48 -7.64 -7.50
C LYS A 137 -25.95 -6.47 -6.67
N TYR A 138 -24.91 -5.83 -7.17
CA TYR A 138 -24.26 -4.68 -6.53
C TYR A 138 -24.17 -3.53 -7.53
N GLU A 139 -24.85 -2.43 -7.23
CA GLU A 139 -24.69 -1.18 -7.99
C GLU A 139 -23.29 -0.61 -7.74
N THR A 140 -22.58 -0.30 -8.82
CA THR A 140 -21.21 0.20 -8.76
C THR A 140 -21.23 1.73 -8.63
N PRO A 141 -20.67 2.31 -7.55
CA PRO A 141 -20.55 3.76 -7.44
C PRO A 141 -19.55 4.27 -8.47
N LEU A 142 -19.92 5.29 -9.24
CA LEU A 142 -19.06 5.83 -10.30
C LEU A 142 -18.25 7.03 -9.81
N VAL A 143 -16.96 7.05 -10.14
CA VAL A 143 -16.02 8.13 -9.74
C VAL A 143 -16.51 9.50 -10.21
N ARG A 144 -17.12 9.55 -11.40
CA ARG A 144 -17.67 10.77 -12.01
C ARG A 144 -18.71 11.47 -11.13
N HIS A 145 -19.46 10.74 -10.31
CA HIS A 145 -20.46 11.32 -9.39
C HIS A 145 -19.81 12.08 -8.22
N SER A 146 -18.50 11.90 -8.01
CA SER A 146 -17.69 12.60 -7.00
C SER A 146 -16.52 13.35 -7.64
N ARG A 147 -16.74 13.96 -8.81
CA ARG A 147 -15.70 14.64 -9.60
C ARG A 147 -14.94 15.72 -8.82
N GLN A 148 -15.60 16.42 -7.89
CA GLN A 148 -14.99 17.51 -7.13
C GLN A 148 -13.75 17.06 -6.33
N VAL A 149 -13.78 15.86 -5.76
CA VAL A 149 -12.65 15.31 -4.97
C VAL A 149 -11.66 14.53 -5.84
N HIS A 150 -12.11 13.92 -6.94
CA HIS A 150 -11.27 13.12 -7.84
C HIS A 150 -10.56 13.93 -8.94
N SER A 151 -10.98 15.17 -9.19
CA SER A 151 -10.38 16.06 -10.19
C SER A 151 -9.46 17.13 -9.59
N LEU A 152 -9.02 16.98 -8.33
CA LEU A 152 -8.07 17.89 -7.70
C LEU A 152 -6.79 18.01 -8.57
N PRO A 153 -6.42 19.21 -9.06
CA PRO A 153 -5.35 19.36 -10.04
C PRO A 153 -4.02 18.75 -9.63
N GLY A 154 -3.62 18.91 -8.36
CA GLY A 154 -2.39 18.33 -7.81
C GLY A 154 -2.42 16.79 -7.67
N HIS A 155 -3.60 16.16 -7.76
CA HIS A 155 -3.78 14.73 -7.51
C HIS A 155 -4.18 13.95 -8.77
N ARG A 156 -5.12 14.46 -9.58
CA ARG A 156 -5.86 13.68 -10.60
C ARG A 156 -4.97 12.91 -11.59
N GLN A 157 -3.81 13.48 -11.93
CA GLN A 157 -2.87 12.87 -12.88
C GLN A 157 -1.71 12.13 -12.19
N ARG A 158 -1.55 12.25 -10.87
CA ARG A 158 -0.40 11.73 -10.14
C ARG A 158 -0.76 10.54 -9.27
N LEU A 159 -1.88 10.59 -8.54
CA LEU A 159 -2.27 9.53 -7.62
C LEU A 159 -2.98 8.38 -8.35
N GLY A 160 -2.63 7.14 -7.99
CA GLY A 160 -3.49 5.98 -8.24
C GLY A 160 -4.57 5.88 -7.17
N CYS A 161 -5.69 5.22 -7.49
CA CYS A 161 -6.83 5.09 -6.57
C CYS A 161 -6.41 4.51 -5.19
N THR A 162 -5.51 3.53 -5.19
CA THR A 162 -5.00 2.88 -3.98
C THR A 162 -4.13 3.78 -3.11
N ALA A 163 -3.51 4.85 -3.63
CA ALA A 163 -2.76 5.79 -2.79
C ALA A 163 -3.65 6.51 -1.79
N CYS A 164 -4.91 6.78 -2.17
CA CYS A 164 -5.91 7.38 -1.29
C CYS A 164 -6.67 6.31 -0.49
N HIS A 165 -7.09 5.23 -1.15
CA HIS A 165 -8.09 4.32 -0.59
C HIS A 165 -7.52 3.09 0.13
N ALA A 166 -6.27 2.70 -0.09
CA ALA A 166 -5.67 1.58 0.64
C ALA A 166 -5.51 1.93 2.13
N GLN A 167 -6.12 1.13 3.00
CA GLN A 167 -6.08 1.34 4.44
C GLN A 167 -4.78 0.83 5.06
N TRP A 168 -4.24 -0.25 4.53
CA TRP A 168 -3.05 -0.89 5.06
C TRP A 168 -2.32 -1.71 3.99
N VAL A 169 -1.01 -1.90 4.19
CA VAL A 169 -0.15 -2.89 3.52
C VAL A 169 0.44 -3.80 4.59
N PRO A 170 0.76 -5.07 4.26
CA PRO A 170 1.46 -5.93 5.21
C PRO A 170 2.88 -5.41 5.41
N ARG A 171 3.32 -5.20 6.65
CA ARG A 171 4.73 -5.05 7.00
C ARG A 171 5.22 -6.40 7.49
N CYS A 172 6.11 -7.01 6.71
CA CYS A 172 6.68 -8.30 7.05
C CYS A 172 7.99 -8.08 7.83
N THR A 173 7.96 -8.37 9.13
CA THR A 173 9.14 -8.33 10.00
C THR A 173 9.70 -9.74 10.11
N GLY A 174 11.02 -9.88 9.97
CA GLY A 174 11.68 -11.19 10.06
C GLY A 174 11.53 -12.06 8.82
N CYS A 175 11.33 -11.50 7.63
CA CYS A 175 11.50 -12.20 6.33
C CYS A 175 12.99 -12.49 6.02
N HIS A 176 13.78 -12.81 7.05
CA HIS A 176 15.16 -13.23 6.91
C HIS A 176 15.15 -14.72 6.57
N MET A 177 15.97 -15.13 5.62
CA MET A 177 16.03 -16.52 5.18
C MET A 177 17.38 -17.11 5.56
N THR A 178 17.38 -18.23 6.28
CA THR A 178 18.60 -19.00 6.55
C THR A 178 18.61 -20.22 5.64
N LEU A 179 19.63 -20.33 4.80
CA LEU A 179 19.91 -21.51 3.98
C LEU A 179 20.95 -22.36 4.71
N ASN A 180 20.58 -23.58 5.09
CA ASN A 180 21.49 -24.56 5.69
C ASN A 180 21.80 -25.67 4.68
N GLN A 181 23.06 -25.75 4.25
CA GLN A 181 23.49 -26.72 3.23
C GLN A 181 23.59 -28.17 3.76
N SER A 182 23.57 -28.40 5.08
CA SER A 182 23.56 -29.77 5.67
C SER A 182 22.23 -30.51 5.51
N ARG A 183 21.20 -29.84 5.01
CA ARG A 183 19.85 -30.39 4.92
C ARG A 183 19.43 -30.43 3.46
N SER A 184 19.04 -31.60 2.99
CA SER A 184 18.53 -31.76 1.63
C SER A 184 17.19 -31.03 1.47
N PRO A 185 16.95 -30.33 0.35
CA PRO A 185 15.61 -29.92 -0.04
C PRO A 185 14.76 -31.19 -0.12
N GLY A 186 13.79 -31.34 0.79
CA GLY A 186 12.98 -32.56 0.83
C GLY A 186 12.07 -32.64 -0.40
N GLU A 187 12.16 -33.73 -1.17
CA GLU A 187 11.27 -34.03 -2.30
C GLU A 187 9.78 -34.17 -1.88
N SER A 188 9.50 -34.19 -0.58
CA SER A 188 8.16 -34.42 0.01
C SER A 188 7.49 -33.16 0.59
N GLY A 189 7.98 -31.95 0.30
CA GLY A 189 7.31 -30.70 0.69
C GLY A 189 7.58 -30.21 2.12
N ASN A 190 8.42 -30.92 2.89
CA ASN A 190 9.01 -30.40 4.13
C ASN A 190 10.48 -30.03 3.86
N ASP A 191 10.69 -28.86 3.27
CA ASP A 191 12.02 -28.31 3.04
C ASP A 191 12.64 -27.90 4.39
N THR A 192 13.58 -28.70 4.89
CA THR A 192 14.29 -28.43 6.15
C THR A 192 15.57 -27.62 5.95
N ALA A 193 16.00 -27.41 4.69
CA ALA A 193 17.15 -26.61 4.30
C ALA A 193 16.91 -25.12 4.56
N TRP A 194 15.66 -24.70 4.47
CA TRP A 194 15.20 -23.39 4.88
C TRP A 194 14.53 -23.47 6.25
N ASN A 195 15.07 -22.79 7.25
CA ASN A 195 14.44 -22.76 8.57
C ASN A 195 13.13 -21.93 8.48
N PRO A 196 11.96 -22.43 8.91
CA PRO A 196 10.73 -21.66 8.89
C PRO A 196 10.82 -20.54 9.95
N PHE A 197 11.18 -19.34 9.51
CA PHE A 197 11.13 -18.17 10.36
C PHE A 197 9.70 -17.91 10.84
N ARG A 198 9.56 -17.47 12.10
CA ARG A 198 8.35 -16.82 12.59
C ARG A 198 8.25 -15.45 11.93
N TYR A 199 7.77 -15.39 10.70
CA TYR A 199 7.44 -14.13 10.05
C TYR A 199 6.26 -13.50 10.80
N SER A 200 6.41 -12.23 11.17
CA SER A 200 5.29 -11.44 11.67
C SER A 200 4.84 -10.52 10.55
N MET A 201 3.60 -10.69 10.11
CA MET A 201 2.94 -9.72 9.24
C MET A 201 2.09 -8.80 10.08
N THR A 202 2.45 -7.53 10.08
CA THR A 202 1.69 -6.49 10.79
C THR A 202 1.03 -5.57 9.76
N PRO A 203 -0.29 -5.33 9.84
CA PRO A 203 -0.93 -4.35 8.96
C PRO A 203 -0.45 -2.95 9.35
N VAL A 204 0.05 -2.19 8.38
CA VAL A 204 0.51 -0.81 8.63
C VAL A 204 -0.06 0.14 7.60
N THR A 205 -0.25 1.40 7.98
CA THR A 205 -0.60 2.45 7.02
C THR A 205 0.46 2.50 5.92
N PRO A 206 0.08 2.57 4.63
CA PRO A 206 1.05 2.46 3.56
C PRO A 206 1.92 3.71 3.42
N ALA A 207 3.23 3.48 3.28
CA ALA A 207 4.08 4.45 2.60
C ALA A 207 3.73 4.51 1.11
N LEU A 208 4.17 5.55 0.42
CA LEU A 208 3.86 5.78 -0.99
C LEU A 208 5.14 5.86 -1.81
N MET A 209 5.02 5.49 -3.08
CA MET A 209 6.09 5.59 -4.07
C MET A 209 5.51 5.82 -5.47
N VAL A 210 6.35 6.16 -6.44
CA VAL A 210 5.98 6.10 -7.85
C VAL A 210 5.95 4.63 -8.27
N GLY A 211 4.80 4.15 -8.70
CA GLY A 211 4.62 2.78 -9.17
C GLY A 211 5.03 2.58 -10.63
N PRO A 212 4.99 1.33 -11.13
CA PRO A 212 5.47 0.98 -12.48
C PRO A 212 4.65 1.62 -13.62
N ARG A 213 3.44 2.10 -13.33
CA ARG A 213 2.58 2.84 -14.28
C ARG A 213 2.70 4.36 -14.16
N GLY A 214 3.73 4.88 -13.47
CA GLY A 214 3.99 6.31 -13.28
C GLY A 214 3.04 7.03 -12.31
N LYS A 215 2.14 6.30 -11.65
CA LYS A 215 1.22 6.83 -10.63
C LYS A 215 1.77 6.57 -9.24
N ILE A 216 1.47 7.46 -8.31
CA ILE A 216 1.75 7.28 -6.89
C ILE A 216 0.82 6.19 -6.35
N VAL A 217 1.40 5.18 -5.70
CA VAL A 217 0.71 3.99 -5.19
C VAL A 217 1.31 3.57 -3.85
N PRO A 218 0.63 2.70 -3.07
CA PRO A 218 1.19 2.10 -1.88
C PRO A 218 2.53 1.42 -2.14
N MET A 219 3.45 1.61 -1.21
CA MET A 219 4.76 0.98 -1.15
C MET A 219 4.76 -0.03 0.00
N LEU A 220 5.26 -1.22 -0.29
CA LEU A 220 5.70 -2.20 0.69
C LEU A 220 7.13 -1.80 1.08
N ASP A 221 7.31 -1.44 2.34
CA ASP A 221 8.54 -0.92 2.95
C ASP A 221 9.10 -1.92 3.98
N PRO A 222 9.57 -3.12 3.56
CA PRO A 222 10.14 -4.09 4.50
C PRO A 222 11.33 -3.46 5.25
N PRO A 223 11.42 -3.67 6.58
CA PRO A 223 12.42 -2.98 7.41
C PRO A 223 13.86 -3.46 7.18
N GLU A 224 14.11 -4.69 6.74
CA GLU A 224 15.44 -5.16 6.29
C GLU A 224 15.29 -6.59 5.76
N ARG A 225 16.06 -6.98 4.73
CA ARG A 225 16.22 -8.40 4.33
C ARG A 225 17.66 -8.84 4.52
N GLY A 226 17.84 -9.84 5.38
CA GLY A 226 19.08 -10.62 5.49
C GLY A 226 18.91 -12.01 4.87
N VAL A 227 19.96 -12.49 4.21
CA VAL A 227 20.11 -13.91 3.87
C VAL A 227 21.36 -14.40 4.59
N THR A 228 21.25 -15.51 5.32
CA THR A 228 22.40 -16.14 5.97
C THR A 228 22.54 -17.54 5.42
N ALA A 229 23.64 -17.80 4.69
CA ALA A 229 24.00 -19.15 4.29
C ALA A 229 24.92 -19.75 5.35
N LEU A 230 24.65 -20.99 5.75
CA LEU A 230 25.46 -21.74 6.71
C LEU A 230 26.05 -22.98 6.03
N ASP A 231 27.30 -23.30 6.40
CA ASP A 231 27.94 -24.56 6.03
C ASP A 231 27.39 -25.74 6.82
N GLU A 232 27.91 -26.94 6.53
CA GLU A 232 27.48 -28.18 7.18
C GLU A 232 27.70 -28.19 8.70
N ARG A 233 28.56 -27.30 9.21
CA ARG A 233 28.90 -27.15 10.62
C ARG A 233 28.15 -25.97 11.28
N GLY A 234 27.26 -25.31 10.53
CA GLY A 234 26.46 -24.17 11.01
C GLY A 234 27.20 -22.83 11.02
N GLN A 235 28.34 -22.71 10.34
CA GLN A 235 29.12 -21.46 10.25
C GLN A 235 28.70 -20.64 9.03
N ALA A 236 28.69 -19.31 9.16
CA ALA A 236 28.25 -18.43 8.08
C ALA A 236 29.21 -18.46 6.87
N ILE A 237 28.67 -18.77 5.69
CA ILE A 237 29.40 -18.76 4.41
C ILE A 237 29.24 -17.40 3.72
N ALA A 238 30.34 -16.89 3.16
CA ALA A 238 30.31 -15.75 2.26
C ALA A 238 29.78 -16.17 0.87
N VAL A 239 28.69 -15.56 0.39
CA VAL A 239 28.05 -15.99 -0.87
C VAL A 239 28.07 -14.84 -1.89
N LEU A 240 28.81 -15.03 -3.00
CA LEU A 240 28.30 -14.98 -4.39
C LEU A 240 29.44 -15.11 -5.43
N SER A 241 29.33 -16.09 -6.34
CA SER A 241 29.62 -15.94 -7.78
C SER A 241 29.29 -17.21 -8.60
N ARG A 242 29.07 -17.04 -9.92
CA ARG A 242 28.96 -18.14 -10.91
C ARG A 242 30.33 -18.65 -11.40
N THR A 243 31.43 -17.92 -11.17
CA THR A 243 32.83 -18.32 -11.54
C THR A 243 33.95 -17.63 -10.71
N GLY A 244 33.70 -17.02 -9.55
CA GLY A 244 34.65 -16.06 -8.95
C GLY A 244 34.82 -16.19 -7.44
N GLU A 245 36.07 -16.33 -7.03
CA GLU A 245 36.55 -16.60 -5.68
C GLU A 245 36.27 -15.42 -4.74
N SER A 246 35.37 -15.63 -3.78
CA SER A 246 35.23 -14.89 -2.52
C SER A 246 34.72 -13.44 -2.59
N ARG A 247 33.50 -13.21 -2.07
CA ARG A 247 33.04 -11.89 -1.60
C ARG A 247 32.54 -11.96 -0.16
N GLY A 248 33.44 -11.58 0.76
CA GLY A 248 33.14 -10.72 1.91
C GLY A 248 32.29 -11.26 3.07
N ARG A 249 32.68 -10.90 4.29
CA ARG A 249 31.85 -11.02 5.49
C ARG A 249 30.54 -10.23 5.31
N TYR A 250 29.41 -10.87 5.59
CA TYR A 250 28.07 -10.27 5.73
C TYR A 250 27.99 -9.26 6.90
N ARG A 251 28.75 -8.17 6.84
CA ARG A 251 28.77 -7.14 7.87
C ARG A 251 28.50 -5.72 7.37
N GLU A 252 28.35 -5.50 6.06
CA GLU A 252 27.98 -4.19 5.52
C GLU A 252 26.91 -4.34 4.43
N TRP A 253 25.97 -3.40 4.43
CA TRP A 253 24.67 -3.43 3.75
C TRP A 253 24.77 -3.29 2.22
N GLU A 254 25.20 -4.29 1.45
CA GLU A 254 25.32 -4.05 0.00
C GLU A 254 25.06 -5.29 -0.86
N TYR A 255 23.79 -5.69 -0.95
CA TYR A 255 23.31 -6.52 -2.05
C TYR A 255 23.07 -5.64 -3.29
N THR A 256 24.09 -5.04 -3.93
CA THR A 256 23.81 -4.23 -5.13
C THR A 256 23.54 -5.12 -6.33
N ASN A 257 22.38 -4.98 -6.98
CA ASN A 257 22.19 -5.57 -8.31
C ASN A 257 23.16 -4.92 -9.33
N PRO A 258 23.31 -5.45 -10.56
CA PRO A 258 24.20 -4.87 -11.59
C PRO A 258 23.91 -3.40 -11.96
N HIS A 259 22.82 -2.82 -11.44
CA HIS A 259 22.44 -1.42 -11.59
C HIS A 259 22.69 -0.57 -10.32
N GLY A 260 23.37 -1.11 -9.31
CA GLY A 260 23.79 -0.39 -8.10
C GLY A 260 22.77 -0.34 -6.96
N TYR A 261 21.65 -1.07 -7.04
CA TYR A 261 20.58 -0.99 -6.02
C TYR A 261 20.72 -2.05 -4.93
N SER A 262 20.69 -1.63 -3.65
CA SER A 262 20.68 -2.55 -2.50
C SER A 262 19.47 -3.49 -2.51
N GLY A 263 19.73 -4.79 -2.37
CA GLY A 263 18.76 -5.88 -2.31
C GLY A 263 18.36 -6.25 -0.89
N SER A 264 19.00 -5.65 0.12
CA SER A 264 18.59 -5.77 1.53
C SER A 264 17.54 -4.72 1.90
N ASN A 265 17.55 -3.55 1.25
CA ASN A 265 16.54 -2.51 1.41
C ASN A 265 15.72 -2.38 0.12
N LEU A 266 14.49 -2.91 0.11
CA LEU A 266 13.64 -2.95 -1.08
C LEU A 266 12.43 -2.03 -0.94
N ALA A 267 12.03 -1.42 -2.05
CA ALA A 267 10.74 -0.76 -2.22
C ALA A 267 9.95 -1.50 -3.29
N TYR A 268 8.70 -1.85 -2.98
CA TYR A 268 7.82 -2.53 -3.94
C TYR A 268 6.45 -1.87 -3.98
N ALA A 269 6.04 -1.41 -5.15
CA ALA A 269 4.71 -0.88 -5.38
C ALA A 269 3.70 -2.02 -5.39
N LEU A 270 2.62 -1.89 -4.61
CA LEU A 270 1.54 -2.87 -4.58
C LEU A 270 0.16 -2.22 -4.53
N ASN A 271 -0.85 -3.02 -4.92
CA ASN A 271 -2.25 -2.69 -4.74
C ASN A 271 -2.86 -3.71 -3.75
N PRO A 272 -3.03 -3.36 -2.47
CA PRO A 272 -3.55 -4.28 -1.47
C PRO A 272 -5.08 -4.41 -1.55
N HIS A 273 -5.61 -5.56 -1.14
CA HIS A 273 -7.04 -5.77 -0.88
C HIS A 273 -7.45 -5.14 0.46
N SER A 274 -7.27 -3.83 0.55
CA SER A 274 -7.54 -3.03 1.76
C SER A 274 -8.24 -1.72 1.41
N VAL A 275 -9.01 -1.69 0.32
CA VAL A 275 -9.73 -0.50 -0.12
C VAL A 275 -10.74 -0.08 0.94
N GLY A 276 -10.71 1.19 1.29
CA GLY A 276 -11.61 1.79 2.28
C GLY A 276 -11.78 3.30 2.08
N LYS A 277 -12.10 3.98 3.18
CA LYS A 277 -12.24 5.45 3.18
C LYS A 277 -10.91 6.11 2.82
N ALA A 278 -10.94 7.16 2.01
CA ALA A 278 -9.72 7.90 1.67
C ALA A 278 -8.94 8.36 2.93
N ARG A 279 -7.62 8.23 2.90
CA ARG A 279 -6.70 8.68 3.96
C ARG A 279 -6.76 10.20 4.14
N SER A 280 -6.38 10.73 5.31
CA SER A 280 -6.43 12.16 5.57
C SER A 280 -5.32 12.92 4.84
N CYS A 281 -5.49 14.23 4.60
CA CYS A 281 -4.44 15.08 4.02
C CYS A 281 -3.13 15.02 4.85
N ALA A 282 -3.24 15.08 6.18
CA ALA A 282 -2.09 15.00 7.09
C ALA A 282 -1.31 13.70 6.93
N SER A 283 -1.99 12.59 6.66
CA SER A 283 -1.33 11.28 6.50
C SER A 283 -0.38 11.20 5.29
N CYS A 284 -0.46 12.12 4.33
CA CYS A 284 0.48 12.21 3.20
C CYS A 284 1.40 13.42 3.32
N HIS A 285 0.83 14.59 3.60
CA HIS A 285 1.51 15.88 3.52
C HIS A 285 2.26 16.26 4.81
N LEU A 286 2.07 15.52 5.90
CA LEU A 286 2.72 15.74 7.19
C LEU A 286 3.38 14.46 7.74
N SER A 287 3.64 13.47 6.88
CA SER A 287 4.16 12.16 7.29
C SER A 287 5.48 11.83 6.56
N PRO A 288 6.64 11.92 7.24
CA PRO A 288 7.92 11.50 6.65
C PRO A 288 7.91 10.02 6.26
N ARG A 289 7.30 9.18 7.10
CA ARG A 289 7.10 7.75 6.83
C ARG A 289 6.38 7.52 5.51
N THR A 290 5.30 8.26 5.26
CA THR A 290 4.53 8.10 4.02
C THR A 290 5.33 8.47 2.78
N LEU A 291 6.29 9.38 2.93
CA LEU A 291 7.23 9.77 1.88
C LEU A 291 8.43 8.83 1.75
N GLY A 292 8.53 7.80 2.58
CA GLY A 292 9.63 6.85 2.57
C GLY A 292 10.85 7.30 3.35
N MET A 293 10.78 8.35 4.18
CA MET A 293 11.91 8.77 5.05
C MET A 293 12.01 7.95 6.34
N GLY A 294 11.10 6.98 6.55
CA GLY A 294 10.99 6.18 7.76
C GLY A 294 10.17 6.85 8.88
N GLU A 295 9.99 6.12 9.98
CA GLU A 295 9.35 6.62 11.20
C GLU A 295 10.29 7.49 12.01
N GLY A 296 9.82 8.66 12.46
CA GLY A 296 10.60 9.59 13.27
C GLY A 296 10.21 11.06 13.10
N ASP A 297 11.03 11.93 13.68
CA ASP A 297 10.82 13.37 13.65
C ASP A 297 11.52 14.00 12.44
N LEU A 298 10.74 14.63 11.57
CA LEU A 298 11.26 15.44 10.47
C LEU A 298 11.27 16.91 10.86
N LYS A 299 12.46 17.51 10.88
CA LYS A 299 12.66 18.95 11.04
C LYS A 299 13.09 19.52 9.72
N LEU A 300 12.28 20.42 9.17
CA LEU A 300 12.61 21.13 7.95
C LEU A 300 13.38 22.41 8.29
N GLY A 301 14.48 22.65 7.58
CA GLY A 301 15.19 23.91 7.57
C GLY A 301 14.35 25.02 6.91
N ARG A 302 14.86 26.26 6.95
CA ARG A 302 14.18 27.43 6.36
C ARG A 302 13.88 27.26 4.87
N LYS A 303 14.77 26.56 4.16
CA LYS A 303 14.56 26.10 2.79
C LYS A 303 14.60 24.57 2.85
N PRO A 304 13.47 23.88 2.68
CA PRO A 304 13.46 22.43 2.60
C PRO A 304 14.19 22.04 1.30
N SER A 305 15.44 21.62 1.47
CA SER A 305 16.39 21.24 0.41
C SER A 305 17.13 19.96 0.77
N GLY A 306 16.78 19.32 1.88
CA GLY A 306 17.49 18.20 2.47
C GLY A 306 18.86 18.55 3.06
N GLN A 307 19.40 19.74 2.80
CA GLN A 307 20.73 20.13 3.28
C GLN A 307 20.71 20.50 4.77
N ASN A 308 19.66 21.21 5.19
CA ASN A 308 19.42 21.62 6.57
C ASN A 308 18.17 20.95 7.17
N ASP A 309 17.63 19.94 6.47
CA ASP A 309 16.51 19.15 6.96
C ASP A 309 17.08 17.97 7.75
N GLU A 310 16.52 17.70 8.91
CA GLU A 310 16.97 16.65 9.82
C GLU A 310 15.84 15.61 9.97
N MET A 311 16.13 14.35 9.66
CA MET A 311 15.24 13.23 9.97
C MET A 311 15.83 12.45 11.14
N ARG A 312 15.15 12.47 12.29
CA ARG A 312 15.55 11.71 13.48
C ARG A 312 14.73 10.43 13.57
N PRO A 313 15.29 9.25 13.24
CA PRO A 313 14.52 8.02 13.24
C PRO A 313 14.09 7.62 14.64
N LEU A 314 12.89 7.06 14.76
CA LEU A 314 12.36 6.53 16.02
C LEU A 314 13.13 5.29 16.45
N ASN A 315 13.43 4.39 15.51
CA ASN A 315 14.33 3.25 15.73
C ASN A 315 15.76 3.61 15.31
N ARG A 316 16.68 3.60 16.28
CA ARG A 316 18.11 3.86 16.06
C ARG A 316 19.01 2.63 16.26
N SER A 317 18.45 1.42 16.25
CA SER A 317 19.22 0.19 16.43
C SER A 317 20.40 0.11 15.48
N ASP A 318 20.18 0.49 14.22
CA ASP A 318 21.20 0.37 13.18
C ASP A 318 22.30 1.41 13.35
N ALA A 319 21.95 2.63 13.77
CA ALA A 319 22.93 3.66 14.10
C ALA A 319 23.79 3.26 15.31
N VAL A 320 23.17 2.69 16.36
CA VAL A 320 23.88 2.19 17.55
C VAL A 320 24.80 1.01 17.18
N GLN A 321 24.33 0.11 16.33
CA GLN A 321 25.12 -1.02 15.81
C GLN A 321 26.12 -0.61 14.71
N ARG A 322 26.15 0.68 14.33
CA ARG A 322 26.97 1.23 13.23
C ARG A 322 26.74 0.54 11.88
N LYS A 323 25.50 0.12 11.66
CA LYS A 323 25.01 -0.56 10.45
C LYS A 323 24.41 0.41 9.43
N SER A 324 23.74 1.46 9.89
CA SER A 324 23.11 2.49 9.04
C SER A 324 22.85 3.74 9.87
N GLU A 325 22.96 4.93 9.26
CA GLU A 325 22.56 6.19 9.89
C GLU A 325 21.04 6.42 9.82
N PHE A 326 20.33 5.61 9.04
CA PHE A 326 18.89 5.73 8.79
C PHE A 326 18.09 4.67 9.55
N GLY A 327 16.80 4.93 9.73
CA GLY A 327 15.88 3.92 10.25
C GLY A 327 15.70 2.76 9.25
N PRO A 328 15.42 1.54 9.73
CA PRO A 328 15.29 0.35 8.88
C PRO A 328 14.15 0.47 7.83
N ASP A 329 13.09 1.20 8.17
CA ASP A 329 11.97 1.43 7.26
C ASP A 329 12.23 2.56 6.24
N ALA A 330 13.33 3.31 6.35
CA ALA A 330 13.69 4.37 5.41
C ALA A 330 14.01 3.80 4.02
N LYS A 331 13.47 4.47 3.00
CA LYS A 331 13.62 4.19 1.56
C LYS A 331 14.24 5.36 0.81
N ILE A 332 14.19 6.56 1.40
CA ILE A 332 14.88 7.76 0.93
C ILE A 332 15.50 8.54 2.10
N THR A 333 16.55 9.32 1.80
CA THR A 333 17.09 10.31 2.74
C THR A 333 16.18 11.54 2.81
N ALA A 334 16.43 12.45 3.78
CA ALA A 334 15.80 13.76 3.80
C ALA A 334 16.12 14.60 2.55
N ARG A 335 17.23 14.28 1.85
CA ARG A 335 17.59 14.86 0.55
C ARG A 335 16.90 14.20 -0.63
N GLY A 336 16.09 13.16 -0.42
CA GLY A 336 15.42 12.43 -1.49
C GLY A 336 16.35 11.52 -2.29
N GLU A 337 17.53 11.19 -1.76
CA GLU A 337 18.40 10.17 -2.33
C GLU A 337 17.77 8.80 -2.05
N THR A 338 17.83 7.90 -3.03
CA THR A 338 17.20 6.58 -2.92
C THR A 338 18.07 5.64 -2.08
N LEU A 339 17.50 5.11 -1.01
CA LEU A 339 18.14 4.11 -0.14
C LEU A 339 17.69 2.67 -0.47
N ALA A 340 16.65 2.53 -1.29
CA ALA A 340 16.00 1.25 -1.55
C ALA A 340 15.96 0.87 -3.03
N GLY A 341 16.26 -0.40 -3.32
CA GLY A 341 16.13 -0.98 -4.64
C GLY A 341 14.71 -1.35 -5.02
N THR A 342 14.42 -1.34 -6.31
CA THR A 342 13.14 -1.77 -6.88
C THR A 342 13.38 -2.71 -8.06
N SER A 343 12.59 -3.77 -8.12
CA SER A 343 12.62 -4.74 -9.22
C SER A 343 11.50 -4.53 -10.25
N GLN A 344 10.66 -3.51 -10.02
CA GLN A 344 9.56 -3.11 -10.90
C GLN A 344 10.03 -1.98 -11.81
N PRO A 345 10.16 -2.21 -13.13
CA PRO A 345 10.56 -1.19 -14.08
C PRO A 345 9.72 0.09 -13.94
N GLY A 346 10.39 1.25 -13.92
CA GLY A 346 9.74 2.57 -13.79
C GLY A 346 9.21 2.91 -12.40
N ALA A 347 9.12 1.94 -11.48
CA ALA A 347 8.79 2.24 -10.09
C ALA A 347 10.02 2.80 -9.37
N ARG A 348 9.82 3.72 -8.43
CA ARG A 348 10.88 4.30 -7.59
C ARG A 348 10.30 5.02 -6.37
N PRO A 349 11.07 5.18 -5.30
CA PRO A 349 10.74 6.13 -4.24
C PRO A 349 10.66 7.58 -4.76
N PHE A 350 10.14 8.48 -3.92
CA PHE A 350 10.09 9.90 -4.25
C PHE A 350 11.48 10.50 -4.35
N ASN A 351 11.65 11.44 -5.27
CA ASN A 351 12.83 12.29 -5.27
C ASN A 351 12.63 13.50 -4.33
N GLN A 352 13.69 14.30 -4.19
CA GLN A 352 13.68 15.50 -3.35
C GLN A 352 12.54 16.48 -3.69
N GLU A 353 12.42 16.82 -4.98
CA GLU A 353 11.48 17.82 -5.45
C GLU A 353 10.02 17.39 -5.22
N GLU A 354 9.73 16.10 -5.36
CA GLU A 354 8.44 15.50 -5.08
C GLU A 354 8.13 15.53 -3.58
N ALA A 355 9.05 15.02 -2.74
CA ALA A 355 8.87 15.01 -1.30
C ALA A 355 8.64 16.41 -0.73
N HIS A 356 9.42 17.40 -1.18
CA HIS A 356 9.29 18.78 -0.71
C HIS A 356 8.00 19.44 -1.19
N ARG A 357 7.60 19.21 -2.46
CA ARG A 357 6.31 19.72 -2.96
C ARG A 357 5.13 19.15 -2.16
N ILE A 358 5.21 17.88 -1.76
CA ILE A 358 4.18 17.25 -0.93
C ILE A 358 4.18 17.87 0.48
N LEU A 359 5.32 17.99 1.15
CA LEU A 359 5.44 18.57 2.49
C LEU A 359 5.06 20.05 2.55
N LYS A 360 5.34 20.81 1.49
CA LYS A 360 5.01 22.24 1.41
C LYS A 360 3.51 22.49 1.59
N VAL A 361 2.67 21.63 1.03
CA VAL A 361 1.20 21.68 1.20
C VAL A 361 0.80 21.41 2.65
N GLY A 362 1.60 20.65 3.40
CA GLY A 362 1.41 20.38 4.82
C GLY A 362 1.21 21.64 5.67
N ASN A 363 1.87 22.75 5.32
CA ASN A 363 1.71 24.03 6.02
C ASN A 363 0.30 24.63 5.93
N CYS A 364 -0.47 24.26 4.91
CA CYS A 364 -1.84 24.75 4.72
C CYS A 364 -2.87 23.90 5.49
N ILE A 365 -2.57 22.63 5.76
CA ILE A 365 -3.53 21.64 6.26
C ILE A 365 -4.15 22.00 7.62
N PRO A 366 -3.43 22.57 8.61
CA PRO A 366 -4.06 22.92 9.89
C PRO A 366 -5.26 23.88 9.78
N CYS A 367 -5.33 24.65 8.69
CA CYS A 367 -6.44 25.57 8.40
C CYS A 367 -7.32 25.10 7.22
N HIS A 368 -6.79 24.24 6.35
CA HIS A 368 -7.43 23.75 5.13
C HIS A 368 -7.34 22.22 5.09
N ASP A 369 -8.22 21.52 5.80
CA ASP A 369 -8.14 20.05 5.97
C ASP A 369 -9.15 19.27 5.12
N ARG A 370 -9.89 19.96 4.25
CA ARG A 370 -10.94 19.39 3.40
C ARG A 370 -10.54 19.33 1.94
N TYR A 371 -10.89 18.22 1.28
CA TYR A 371 -10.63 18.01 -0.15
C TYR A 371 -11.33 19.01 -1.08
N ASP A 372 -12.47 19.57 -0.66
CA ASP A 372 -13.25 20.52 -1.46
C ASP A 372 -12.82 21.99 -1.27
N ASP A 373 -11.78 22.23 -0.47
CA ASP A 373 -11.31 23.60 -0.20
C ASP A 373 -10.83 24.30 -1.49
N PRO A 374 -11.35 25.51 -1.79
CA PRO A 374 -10.99 26.27 -2.99
C PRO A 374 -9.49 26.53 -3.16
N ILE A 375 -8.69 26.54 -2.08
CA ILE A 375 -7.24 26.80 -2.19
C ILE A 375 -6.53 25.78 -3.10
N TYR A 376 -7.08 24.57 -3.23
CA TYR A 376 -6.47 23.48 -3.99
C TYR A 376 -6.77 23.54 -5.49
N ARG A 377 -7.66 24.44 -5.93
CA ARG A 377 -8.00 24.60 -7.35
C ARG A 377 -6.88 25.28 -8.14
N ASN A 378 -6.12 26.17 -7.51
CA ASN A 378 -4.97 26.85 -8.10
C ASN A 378 -3.92 27.13 -7.02
N MET A 379 -2.93 26.24 -6.92
CA MET A 379 -1.90 26.34 -5.89
C MET A 379 -0.98 27.54 -6.07
N ASP A 380 -0.72 27.99 -7.30
CA ASP A 380 0.14 29.15 -7.55
C ASP A 380 -0.49 30.42 -7.00
N LYS A 381 -1.79 30.62 -7.27
CA LYS A 381 -2.58 31.71 -6.68
C LYS A 381 -2.63 31.61 -5.16
N SER A 382 -2.81 30.41 -4.63
CA SER A 382 -2.86 30.17 -3.18
C SER A 382 -1.54 30.48 -2.49
N TYR A 383 -0.41 30.07 -3.06
CA TYR A 383 0.92 30.42 -2.54
C TYR A 383 1.20 31.93 -2.63
N ALA A 384 0.79 32.58 -3.72
CA ALA A 384 0.91 34.03 -3.84
C ALA A 384 0.10 34.78 -2.78
N PHE A 385 -1.06 34.24 -2.35
CA PHE A 385 -1.83 34.79 -1.23
C PHE A 385 -1.22 34.46 0.13
N GLU A 386 -0.74 33.22 0.31
CA GLU A 386 -0.12 32.73 1.54
C GLU A 386 1.03 33.65 2.00
N ALA A 387 1.84 34.12 1.04
CA ALA A 387 2.96 35.02 1.28
C ALA A 387 2.56 36.42 1.80
N LYS A 388 1.29 36.85 1.61
CA LYS A 388 0.83 38.20 1.99
C LYS A 388 0.63 38.35 3.50
N VAL A 389 0.87 39.56 4.01
CA VAL A 389 0.62 39.90 5.43
C VAL A 389 -0.84 39.67 5.83
N GLN A 390 -1.79 39.87 4.90
CA GLN A 390 -3.22 39.63 5.16
C GLN A 390 -3.48 38.15 5.52
N HIS A 391 -2.85 37.21 4.82
CA HIS A 391 -2.97 35.79 5.13
C HIS A 391 -2.37 35.48 6.50
N ARG A 392 -1.16 35.97 6.80
CA ARG A 392 -0.53 35.79 8.11
C ARG A 392 -1.38 36.33 9.27
N LYS A 393 -1.99 37.51 9.09
CA LYS A 393 -2.94 38.09 10.06
C LYS A 393 -4.14 37.18 10.29
N ARG A 394 -4.73 36.62 9.22
CA ARG A 394 -5.86 35.67 9.31
C ARG A 394 -5.44 34.39 10.02
N ARG A 395 -4.30 33.79 9.64
CA ARG A 395 -3.73 32.60 10.29
C ARG A 395 -3.55 32.83 11.78
N ASN A 396 -2.89 33.92 12.19
CA ASN A 396 -2.67 34.21 13.60
C ASN A 396 -3.99 34.44 14.37
N LYS A 397 -5.00 35.05 13.73
CA LYS A 397 -6.34 35.20 14.33
C LYS A 397 -7.03 33.85 14.55
N ILE A 398 -6.88 32.90 13.63
CA ILE A 398 -7.44 31.55 13.76
C ILE A 398 -6.70 30.75 14.83
N LEU A 399 -5.36 30.77 14.81
CA LEU A 399 -4.52 30.03 15.75
C LEU A 399 -4.58 30.56 17.18
N ARG A 400 -4.94 31.83 17.40
CA ARG A 400 -5.17 32.40 18.75
C ARG A 400 -6.56 32.07 19.30
N LYS A 401 -7.49 31.62 18.46
CA LYS A 401 -8.88 31.27 18.84
C LYS A 401 -9.08 29.78 19.11
N ARG A 402 -8.14 28.95 18.66
CA ARG A 402 -8.00 27.56 19.08
C ARG A 402 -7.07 27.52 20.26
#